data_AF-A0A068V3U6-F1
#
_entry.id   AF-A0A068V3U6-F1
#
_cell.length_a   1.000
_cell.length_b   1.000
_cell.length_c   1.000
_cell.angle_alpha   90.00
_cell.angle_beta   90.00
_cell.angle_gamma   90.00
#
_symmetry.space_group_name_H-M   'P 1'
#
loop_
_entity.id
_entity.type
_entity.pdbx_description
1 polymer ?
#
loop_
_entity_poly.entity_id
_entity_poly.type
_entity_poly.pdbx_seq_one_letter_code
_entity_poly.pdbx_strand_id
1 'polypeptide(L)'
;MEGNFIHQMEMTKFRTRDPNKAHVYFLPMSVTAIVHFIYESKLRDHWKPMKRTVRDYVDLVSGKYPYWNRSLGADHFILACHDWGPELSSSVPELYSNSISCPV
;
A
#
# COMPACT_ATOMS: atom_id res chain seq x y z
N MET A 1 -6.91 -12.48 -0.86
CA MET A 1 -6.59 -12.23 0.57
C MET A 1 -6.97 -10.81 0.97
N GLU A 2 -6.50 -9.78 0.25
CA GLU A 2 -6.82 -8.36 0.47
C GLU A 2 -8.32 -8.06 0.58
N GLY A 3 -9.13 -8.44 -0.42
CA GLY A 3 -10.58 -8.17 -0.41
C GLY A 3 -11.33 -8.80 0.76
N ASN A 4 -10.91 -9.99 1.20
CA ASN A 4 -11.51 -10.63 2.39
C ASN A 4 -11.16 -9.86 3.66
N PHE A 5 -9.90 -9.40 3.81
CA PHE A 5 -9.52 -8.56 4.94
C PHE A 5 -10.35 -7.27 5.00
N ILE A 6 -10.49 -6.56 3.87
CA ILE A 6 -11.28 -5.33 3.80
C ILE A 6 -12.72 -5.62 4.24
N HIS A 7 -13.34 -6.66 3.68
CA HIS A 7 -14.70 -7.07 4.04
C HIS A 7 -14.84 -7.36 5.55
N GLN A 8 -13.90 -8.11 6.15
CA GLN A 8 -13.94 -8.38 7.59
C GLN A 8 -13.74 -7.10 8.42
N MET A 9 -12.86 -6.19 8.00
CA MET A 9 -12.67 -4.90 8.68
C MET A 9 -13.89 -4.00 8.58
N GLU A 10 -14.71 -4.13 7.53
CA GLU A 10 -15.98 -3.40 7.40
C GLU A 10 -17.07 -3.94 8.32
N MET A 11 -17.02 -5.24 8.64
CA MET A 11 -18.02 -5.92 9.48
C MET A 11 -17.69 -5.92 10.97
N THR A 12 -16.46 -5.57 11.35
CA THR A 12 -15.99 -5.62 12.75
C THR A 12 -15.88 -4.25 13.40
N LYS A 13 -15.80 -4.23 14.73
CA LYS A 13 -15.61 -3.01 15.54
C LYS A 13 -14.18 -2.46 15.57
N PHE A 14 -13.25 -3.06 14.83
CA PHE A 14 -11.82 -2.70 14.86
C PHE A 14 -11.48 -1.56 13.90
N ARG A 15 -12.42 -1.15 13.03
CA ARG A 15 -12.28 0.01 12.17
C ARG A 15 -12.79 1.27 12.88
N THR A 16 -12.02 2.35 12.76
CA THR A 16 -12.44 3.69 13.15
C THR A 16 -12.42 4.64 11.95
N ARG A 17 -13.31 5.63 11.96
CA ARG A 17 -13.24 6.81 11.06
C ARG A 17 -12.54 8.00 11.70
N ASP A 18 -12.38 7.96 13.02
CA ASP A 18 -11.61 8.94 13.77
C ASP A 18 -10.12 8.55 13.72
N PRO A 19 -9.28 9.33 13.02
CA PRO A 19 -7.87 9.02 12.83
C PRO A 19 -7.06 9.13 14.13
N ASN A 20 -7.54 9.86 15.15
CA ASN A 20 -6.85 9.97 16.44
C ASN A 20 -7.03 8.70 17.29
N LYS A 21 -8.03 7.87 16.95
CA LYS A 21 -8.26 6.56 17.59
C LYS A 21 -7.65 5.41 16.80
N ALA A 22 -7.08 5.69 15.63
CA ALA A 22 -6.48 4.67 14.79
C ALA A 22 -5.06 4.33 15.29
N HIS A 23 -4.82 3.04 15.53
CA HIS A 23 -3.48 2.54 15.86
C HIS A 23 -2.62 2.32 14.61
N VAL A 24 -3.25 1.89 13.51
CA VAL A 24 -2.61 1.61 12.23
C VAL A 24 -3.51 2.07 11.08
N TYR A 25 -2.90 2.44 9.96
CA TYR A 25 -3.60 2.87 8.75
C TYR A 25 -3.41 1.84 7.64
N PHE A 26 -4.53 1.34 7.13
CA PHE A 26 -4.51 0.48 5.96
C PHE A 26 -4.29 1.33 4.70
N LEU A 27 -3.30 0.98 3.90
CA LEU A 27 -3.14 1.50 2.55
C LEU A 27 -3.79 0.54 1.55
N PRO A 28 -4.99 0.87 1.01
CA PRO A 28 -5.64 0.05 0.01
C PRO A 28 -4.90 0.19 -1.32
N MET A 29 -3.89 -0.65 -1.50
CA MET A 29 -3.15 -0.81 -2.74
C MET A 29 -3.33 -2.25 -3.22
N SER A 30 -4.08 -2.41 -4.31
CA SER A 30 -4.27 -3.72 -4.90
C SER A 30 -3.18 -4.01 -5.92
N VAL A 31 -2.21 -4.84 -5.50
CA VAL A 31 -1.17 -5.36 -6.39
C VAL A 31 -1.80 -6.06 -7.60
N THR A 32 -2.88 -6.83 -7.39
CA THR A 32 -3.62 -7.47 -8.49
C THR A 32 -4.14 -6.47 -9.51
N ALA A 33 -4.69 -5.33 -9.07
CA ALA A 33 -5.15 -4.30 -9.99
C ALA A 33 -3.98 -3.65 -10.76
N ILE A 34 -2.86 -3.38 -10.07
CA ILE A 34 -1.65 -2.85 -10.71
C ILE A 34 -1.16 -3.83 -11.78
N VAL A 35 -1.05 -5.13 -11.46
CA VAL A 35 -0.67 -6.15 -12.43
C VAL A 35 -1.66 -6.20 -13.59
N HIS A 36 -2.96 -6.23 -13.31
CA HIS A 36 -3.96 -6.42 -14.36
C HIS A 36 -4.04 -5.25 -15.34
N PHE A 37 -3.88 -4.02 -14.87
CA PHE A 37 -4.09 -2.81 -15.68
C PHE A 37 -2.82 -2.13 -16.16
N ILE A 38 -1.66 -2.37 -15.53
CA ILE A 38 -0.44 -1.60 -15.76
C ILE A 38 0.71 -2.48 -16.23
N TYR A 39 0.73 -3.77 -15.88
CA TYR A 39 1.80 -4.65 -16.32
C TYR A 39 1.77 -4.86 -17.84
N GLU A 40 2.89 -4.55 -18.49
CA GLU A 40 3.10 -4.82 -19.90
C GLU A 40 4.40 -5.60 -20.11
N SER A 41 4.28 -6.91 -20.32
CA SER A 41 5.41 -7.85 -20.41
C SER A 41 6.36 -7.57 -21.58
N LYS A 42 5.91 -6.82 -22.59
CA LYS A 42 6.70 -6.46 -23.79
C LYS A 42 7.66 -5.29 -23.52
N LEU A 43 7.49 -4.57 -22.41
CA LEU A 43 8.39 -3.51 -22.02
C LEU A 43 9.66 -4.10 -21.41
N ARG A 44 10.81 -3.62 -21.87
CA ARG A 44 12.13 -3.96 -21.31
C ARG A 44 12.23 -3.62 -19.82
N ASP A 45 11.48 -2.60 -19.38
CA ASP A 45 11.38 -2.17 -17.98
C ASP A 45 9.89 -2.14 -17.56
N HIS A 46 9.30 -3.34 -17.49
CA HIS A 46 7.89 -3.52 -17.15
C HIS A 46 7.56 -3.09 -15.70
N TRP A 47 8.56 -2.98 -14.82
CA TRP A 47 8.36 -2.53 -13.43
C TRP A 47 8.12 -1.04 -13.31
N LYS A 48 8.77 -0.23 -14.16
CA LYS A 48 8.77 1.23 -14.04
C LYS A 48 7.38 1.87 -14.03
N PRO A 49 6.42 1.51 -14.92
CA PRO A 49 5.06 2.06 -14.86
C PRO A 49 4.38 1.76 -13.52
N MET A 50 4.53 0.53 -13.01
CA MET A 50 3.89 0.10 -11.77
C MET A 50 4.51 0.76 -10.54
N LYS A 51 5.84 0.84 -10.47
CA LYS A 51 6.57 1.57 -9.41
C LYS A 51 6.19 3.04 -9.39
N ARG A 52 5.99 3.65 -10.56
CA ARG A 52 5.51 5.03 -10.67
C ARG A 52 4.09 5.17 -10.10
N THR A 53 3.19 4.25 -10.43
CA THR A 53 1.83 4.24 -9.86
C THR A 53 1.83 4.15 -8.34
N VAL A 54 2.70 3.30 -7.76
CA VAL A 54 2.82 3.20 -6.30
C VAL A 54 3.32 4.50 -5.69
N ARG A 55 4.37 5.09 -6.27
CA ARG A 55 4.89 6.39 -5.81
C ARG A 55 3.82 7.48 -5.87
N ASP A 56 3.19 7.64 -7.03
CA ASP A 56 2.16 8.66 -7.24
C ASP A 56 0.98 8.48 -6.27
N TYR A 57 0.62 7.23 -5.94
CA TYR A 57 -0.40 6.94 -4.94
C TYR A 57 0.02 7.36 -3.53
N VAL A 58 1.24 7.03 -3.11
CA VAL A 58 1.76 7.44 -1.79
C VAL A 58 1.86 8.96 -1.70
N ASP A 59 2.37 9.63 -2.73
CA ASP A 59 2.47 11.09 -2.80
C ASP A 59 1.08 11.77 -2.68
N LEU A 60 0.06 11.19 -3.32
CA LEU A 60 -1.32 11.65 -3.19
C LEU A 60 -1.84 11.49 -1.75
N VAL A 61 -1.61 10.33 -1.14
CA VAL A 61 -2.05 10.04 0.23
C VAL A 61 -1.33 10.96 1.23
N SER A 62 -0.02 11.17 1.06
CA SER A 62 0.79 12.02 1.92
C SER A 62 0.46 13.51 1.80
N GLY A 63 0.03 13.96 0.62
CA GLY A 63 -0.45 15.31 0.40
C GLY A 63 -1.87 15.54 0.94
N LYS A 64 -2.73 14.52 0.88
CA LYS A 64 -4.14 14.63 1.27
C LYS A 64 -4.40 14.37 2.75
N TYR A 65 -3.65 13.46 3.36
CA TYR A 65 -3.87 13.01 4.73
C TYR A 65 -2.61 13.24 5.58
N PRO A 66 -2.69 14.00 6.68
CA PRO A 66 -1.51 14.33 7.49
C PRO A 66 -0.93 13.13 8.25
N TYR A 67 -1.60 11.97 8.22
CA TYR A 67 -1.22 10.78 9.00
C TYR A 67 -0.01 10.07 8.42
N TRP A 68 0.20 10.10 7.10
CA TRP A 68 1.41 9.53 6.48
C TRP A 68 2.67 10.22 7.00
N ASN A 69 2.67 11.56 6.99
CA ASN A 69 3.82 12.38 7.39
C ASN A 69 4.11 12.32 8.91
N ARG A 70 3.16 11.87 9.74
CA ARG A 70 3.33 11.73 11.19
C ARG A 70 4.34 10.64 11.55
N SER A 71 4.32 9.53 10.81
CA SER A 71 5.09 8.33 11.09
C SER A 71 6.05 7.96 9.96
N LEU A 72 6.02 8.71 8.85
CA LEU A 72 6.71 8.36 7.61
C LEU A 72 6.39 6.91 7.21
N GLY A 73 5.10 6.54 7.25
CA GLY A 73 4.61 5.21 6.87
C GLY A 73 4.81 4.10 7.91
N ALA A 74 5.39 4.37 9.08
CA ALA A 74 5.69 3.31 10.07
C ALA A 74 4.45 2.67 10.73
N ASP A 75 3.34 3.40 10.80
CA ASP A 75 2.04 2.91 11.27
C ASP A 75 1.10 2.55 10.11
N HIS A 76 1.61 2.51 8.88
CA HIS A 76 0.86 2.11 7.70
C HIS A 76 1.16 0.65 7.35
N PHE A 77 0.13 -0.06 6.86
CA PHE A 77 0.30 -1.44 6.43
C PHE A 77 -0.34 -1.67 5.06
N ILE A 78 0.28 -2.58 4.31
CA ILE A 78 -0.19 -3.05 3.01
C ILE A 78 -0.45 -4.55 3.05
N LEU A 79 -1.41 -5.01 2.26
CA LEU A 79 -1.69 -6.43 2.08
C LEU A 79 -1.23 -6.87 0.70
N ALA A 80 0.07 -7.03 0.57
CA ALA A 80 0.73 -7.59 -0.60
C ALA A 80 1.56 -8.78 -0.16
N CYS A 81 1.03 -9.98 -0.33
CA CYS A 81 1.77 -11.20 0.01
C CYS A 81 2.31 -11.80 -1.29
N HIS A 82 3.64 -11.94 -1.34
CA HIS A 82 4.54 -12.53 -2.35
C HIS A 82 4.70 -11.84 -3.73
N ASP A 83 5.87 -12.10 -4.31
CA ASP A 83 6.38 -11.71 -5.63
C ASP A 83 6.49 -10.19 -5.90
N TRP A 84 5.37 -9.49 -6.03
CA TRP A 84 5.33 -8.10 -6.53
C TRP A 84 5.32 -7.08 -5.40
N GLY A 85 4.84 -7.47 -4.20
CA GLY A 85 4.74 -6.57 -3.05
C GLY A 85 6.06 -5.88 -2.69
N PRO A 86 7.13 -6.62 -2.40
CA PRO A 86 8.43 -6.03 -2.08
C PRO A 86 8.99 -5.17 -3.22
N GLU A 87 8.86 -5.64 -4.46
CA GLU A 87 9.37 -4.93 -5.64
C GLU A 87 8.64 -3.59 -5.86
N LEU A 88 7.32 -3.57 -5.75
CA LEU A 88 6.53 -2.36 -5.90
C LEU A 88 6.71 -1.39 -4.74
N SER A 89 6.77 -1.88 -3.49
CA SER A 89 7.02 -1.03 -2.32
C SER A 89 8.40 -0.38 -2.34
N SER A 90 9.43 -1.03 -2.94
CA SER A 90 10.78 -0.44 -3.09
C SER A 90 10.81 0.89 -3.83
N SER A 91 9.74 1.23 -4.55
CA SER A 91 9.59 2.52 -5.22
C SER A 91 9.48 3.70 -4.25
N VAL A 92 9.13 3.46 -2.98
CA VAL A 92 9.04 4.45 -1.90
C VAL A 92 9.82 3.91 -0.69
N PRO A 93 10.98 4.49 -0.35
CA PRO A 93 11.85 3.97 0.72
C PRO A 93 11.15 3.78 2.06
N GLU A 94 10.26 4.71 2.42
CA GLU A 94 9.48 4.70 3.66
C GLU A 94 8.43 3.58 3.65
N LEU A 95 7.76 3.38 2.52
CA LEU A 95 6.80 2.27 2.35
C LEU A 95 7.50 0.91 2.41
N TYR A 96 8.72 0.81 1.90
CA TYR A 96 9.49 -0.42 1.92
C TYR A 96 10.07 -0.74 3.30
N SER A 97 10.61 0.28 3.98
CA SER A 97 11.43 0.08 5.19
C SER A 97 10.65 0.22 6.48
N ASN A 98 9.60 1.06 6.50
CA ASN A 98 8.91 1.43 7.73
C ASN A 98 7.54 0.74 7.85
N SER A 99 6.84 0.55 6.73
CA SER A 99 5.48 0.02 6.75
C SER A 99 5.41 -1.47 7.10
N ILE A 100 4.31 -1.85 7.73
CA ILE A 100 4.02 -3.23 8.12
C ILE A 100 3.58 -4.01 6.86
N SER A 101 4.28 -5.09 6.55
CA SER A 101 4.03 -5.92 5.36
C SER A 101 4.25 -7.41 5.67
N CYS A 102 3.78 -8.32 4.80
CA CYS A 102 4.01 -9.76 4.96
C CYS A 102 5.54 -10.02 4.95
N PRO A 103 6.12 -10.76 5.93
CA PRO A 103 7.51 -11.18 5.83
C PRO A 103 7.71 -12.06 4.59
N VAL A 104 8.79 -11.80 3.85
CA VAL A 104 9.24 -12.60 2.69
C VAL A 104 9.85 -13.93 3.13
#